data_AF-A0AAV4JPW3-F1
#
_entry.id   AF-A0AAV4JPW3-F1
#
_cell.length_a   1.000
_cell.length_b   1.000
_cell.length_c   1.000
_cell.angle_alpha   90.00
_cell.angle_beta   90.00
_cell.angle_gamma   90.00
#
_symmetry.space_group_name_H-M   'P 1'
#
loop_
_entity.id
_entity.type
_entity.pdbx_description
1 polymer ?
#
loop_
_entity_poly.entity_id
_entity_poly.type
_entity_poly.pdbx_seq_one_letter_code
_entity_poly.pdbx_strand_id
1 'polypeptide(L)'
;MIEQKDDFKYFSSWVDVSTKDINIRKSLALKALNDMAKIWKSAMNPDLKKRFFVATVESVLIYGCESWVMTDTMERLLSGTYTRMLRKALNIHWSAHTTNNELYGKLPRVHMKIAERRLHLAGHC
;
A
#
# COMPACT_ATOMS: atom_id res chain seq x y z
N MET A 1 -9.58 -39.82 -6.93
CA MET A 1 -9.76 -39.38 -5.53
C MET A 1 -8.78 -38.23 -5.34
N ILE A 2 -9.27 -36.99 -5.37
CA ILE A 2 -8.44 -35.79 -5.59
C ILE A 2 -7.96 -35.24 -4.24
N GLU A 3 -6.66 -34.96 -4.14
CA GLU A 3 -5.90 -34.41 -2.99
C GLU A 3 -6.36 -33.00 -2.55
N GLN A 4 -7.62 -32.81 -2.19
CA GLN A 4 -8.14 -31.48 -1.84
C GLN A 4 -7.74 -30.99 -0.44
N LYS A 5 -7.16 -31.84 0.40
CA LYS A 5 -6.97 -31.54 1.83
C LYS A 5 -5.66 -30.82 2.14
N ASP A 6 -4.60 -31.10 1.37
CA ASP A 6 -3.27 -30.54 1.60
C ASP A 6 -3.08 -29.17 0.93
N ASP A 7 -3.72 -28.95 -0.22
CA ASP A 7 -3.70 -27.67 -0.94
C ASP A 7 -4.27 -26.52 -0.11
N PHE A 8 -5.35 -26.77 0.65
CA PHE A 8 -5.95 -25.75 1.50
C PHE A 8 -4.99 -25.29 2.61
N LYS A 9 -4.29 -26.24 3.24
CA LYS A 9 -3.30 -25.97 4.30
C LYS A 9 -2.08 -25.23 3.76
N TYR A 10 -1.65 -25.59 2.55
CA TYR A 10 -0.56 -24.90 1.87
C TYR A 10 -0.94 -23.46 1.53
N PHE A 11 -2.10 -23.25 0.90
CA PHE A 11 -2.60 -21.92 0.55
C PHE A 11 -2.77 -21.00 1.77
N SER A 12 -3.35 -21.51 2.87
CA SER A 12 -3.46 -20.74 4.11
C SER A 12 -2.10 -20.32 4.65
N SER A 13 -1.09 -21.19 4.55
CA SER A 13 0.27 -20.85 4.99
C SER A 13 0.87 -19.71 4.17
N TRP A 14 0.65 -19.65 2.86
CA TRP A 14 1.12 -18.53 2.02
C TRP A 14 0.39 -17.22 2.28
N VAL A 15 -0.91 -17.29 2.54
CA VAL A 15 -1.71 -16.13 2.95
C VAL A 15 -1.20 -15.60 4.30
N ASP A 16 -0.86 -16.46 5.25
CA ASP A 16 -0.31 -16.07 6.55
C ASP A 16 1.07 -15.40 6.40
N VAL A 17 1.95 -15.95 5.56
CA VAL A 17 3.26 -15.36 5.25
C VAL A 17 3.09 -13.97 4.62
N SER A 18 2.20 -13.85 3.63
CA SER A 18 1.92 -12.57 2.95
C SER A 18 1.33 -11.54 3.92
N THR A 19 0.40 -11.97 4.79
CA THR A 19 -0.19 -11.11 5.82
C THR A 19 0.86 -10.60 6.79
N LYS A 20 1.79 -11.46 7.22
CA LYS A 20 2.89 -11.08 8.09
C LYS A 20 3.81 -10.06 7.44
N ASP A 21 4.20 -10.27 6.18
CA ASP A 21 5.06 -9.32 5.46
C ASP A 21 4.36 -7.97 5.26
N ILE A 22 3.10 -7.95 4.83
CA ILE A 22 2.31 -6.72 4.69
C ILE A 22 2.28 -5.93 6.00
N ASN A 23 2.10 -6.61 7.14
CA ASN A 23 2.09 -5.96 8.45
C ASN A 23 3.46 -5.36 8.82
N ILE A 24 4.56 -6.04 8.48
CA ILE A 24 5.91 -5.52 8.65
C ILE A 24 6.11 -4.28 7.77
N ARG A 25 5.77 -4.35 6.47
CA ARG A 25 5.87 -3.22 5.53
C ARG A 25 5.03 -2.03 5.97
N LYS A 26 3.82 -2.28 6.46
CA LYS A 26 2.96 -1.25 7.04
C LYS A 26 3.62 -0.55 8.22
N SER A 27 4.24 -1.29 9.15
CA SER A 27 4.96 -0.72 10.29
C SER A 27 6.14 0.15 9.84
N LEU A 28 6.95 -0.36 8.91
CA LEU A 28 8.09 0.37 8.34
C LEU A 28 7.65 1.64 7.59
N ALA A 29 6.58 1.56 6.80
CA ALA A 29 6.02 2.70 6.08
C ALA A 29 5.44 3.75 7.04
N LEU A 30 4.77 3.33 8.13
CA LEU A 30 4.32 4.23 9.18
C LEU A 30 5.49 4.93 9.87
N LYS A 31 6.57 4.21 10.16
CA LYS A 31 7.79 4.79 10.71
C LYS A 31 8.38 5.83 9.76
N ALA A 32 8.58 5.50 8.49
CA ALA A 32 9.05 6.47 7.49
C ALA A 32 8.16 7.72 7.44
N LEU A 33 6.84 7.53 7.36
CA LEU A 33 5.87 8.63 7.36
C LEU A 33 5.99 9.51 8.61
N ASN A 34 6.21 8.94 9.79
CA ASN A 34 6.38 9.68 11.04
C ASN A 34 7.72 10.41 11.09
N ASP A 35 8.81 9.77 10.66
CA ASP A 35 10.16 10.35 10.64
C ASP A 35 10.21 11.62 9.76
N MET A 36 9.37 11.67 8.72
CA MET A 36 9.23 12.82 7.80
C MET A 36 8.14 13.83 8.21
N ALA A 37 7.64 13.82 9.45
CA ALA A 37 6.53 14.67 9.89
C ALA A 37 6.71 16.17 9.60
N LYS A 38 7.95 16.69 9.66
CA LYS A 38 8.27 18.09 9.34
C LYS A 38 7.99 18.43 7.87
N ILE A 39 8.28 17.50 6.95
CA ILE A 39 8.04 17.68 5.51
C ILE A 39 6.53 17.76 5.25
N TRP A 40 5.75 16.87 5.84
CA TRP A 40 4.30 16.82 5.63
C TRP A 40 3.58 18.06 6.16
N LYS A 41 4.05 18.62 7.28
CA LYS A 41 3.50 19.85 7.87
C LYS A 41 3.97 21.15 7.21
N SER A 42 4.96 21.08 6.31
CA SER A 42 5.49 22.27 5.62
C SER A 42 4.49 22.86 4.61
N ALA A 43 4.73 24.11 4.17
CA ALA A 43 3.97 24.77 3.10
C ALA A 43 4.30 24.26 1.68
N MET A 44 4.94 23.10 1.56
CA MET A 44 5.32 22.50 0.27
C MET A 44 4.10 22.21 -0.62
N ASN A 45 4.29 22.36 -1.94
CA ASN A 45 3.30 22.02 -2.95
C ASN A 45 2.75 20.59 -2.73
N PRO A 46 1.41 20.41 -2.69
CA PRO A 46 0.78 19.09 -2.53
C PRO A 46 1.27 18.04 -3.52
N ASP A 47 1.50 18.39 -4.78
CA ASP A 47 1.99 17.45 -5.80
C ASP A 47 3.42 16.99 -5.51
N LEU A 48 4.27 17.89 -4.99
CA LEU A 48 5.61 17.52 -4.55
C LEU A 48 5.54 16.60 -3.32
N LYS A 49 4.63 16.86 -2.36
CA LYS A 49 4.38 15.95 -1.24
C LYS A 49 3.91 14.58 -1.70
N LYS A 50 3.04 14.49 -2.72
CA LYS A 50 2.63 13.21 -3.32
C LYS A 50 3.82 12.46 -3.92
N ARG A 51 4.69 13.15 -4.66
CA ARG A 51 5.90 12.54 -5.23
C ARG A 51 6.85 12.03 -4.15
N PHE A 52 7.07 12.81 -3.08
CA PHE A 52 7.85 12.39 -1.93
C PHE A 52 7.22 11.17 -1.25
N PHE A 53 5.91 11.20 -1.01
CA PHE A 53 5.17 10.07 -0.43
C PHE A 53 5.36 8.78 -1.24
N VAL A 54 5.27 8.87 -2.57
CA VAL A 54 5.50 7.73 -3.46
C VAL A 54 6.93 7.20 -3.33
N ALA A 55 7.92 8.10 -3.31
CA ALA A 55 9.33 7.72 -3.25
C ALA A 55 9.75 7.11 -1.91
N THR A 56 9.13 7.52 -0.79
CA THR A 56 9.64 7.19 0.56
C THR A 56 8.71 6.30 1.39
N VAL A 57 7.39 6.46 1.28
CA VAL A 57 6.41 5.73 2.10
C VAL A 57 5.79 4.60 1.29
N GLU A 58 5.31 4.89 0.09
CA GLU A 58 4.73 3.86 -0.78
C GLU A 58 5.77 2.80 -1.15
N SER A 59 6.97 3.21 -1.57
CA SER A 59 8.05 2.29 -1.95
C SER A 59 8.34 1.23 -0.87
N VAL A 60 8.28 1.64 0.41
CA VAL A 60 8.41 0.73 1.57
C VAL A 60 7.16 -0.10 1.78
N LEU A 61 5.98 0.50 1.66
CA LEU A 61 4.70 -0.15 1.92
C LEU A 61 4.42 -1.31 0.95
N ILE A 62 4.72 -1.14 -0.35
CA ILE A 62 4.45 -2.13 -1.41
C ILE A 62 5.71 -2.83 -1.89
N TYR A 63 6.77 -2.85 -1.08
CA TYR A 63 7.96 -3.62 -1.40
C TYR A 63 7.67 -5.12 -1.39
N GLY A 64 8.07 -5.83 -2.46
CA GLY A 64 7.88 -7.28 -2.58
C GLY A 64 6.44 -7.70 -2.87
N CYS A 65 5.56 -6.76 -3.22
CA CYS A 65 4.14 -7.02 -3.47
C CYS A 65 3.89 -8.00 -4.62
N GLU A 66 4.88 -8.21 -5.48
CA GLU A 66 4.83 -9.18 -6.57
C GLU A 66 4.69 -10.62 -6.06
N SER A 67 5.26 -10.90 -4.89
CA SER A 67 5.27 -12.23 -4.26
C SER A 67 4.09 -12.49 -3.32
N TRP A 68 3.24 -11.49 -3.06
CA TRP A 68 2.15 -11.65 -2.11
C TRP A 68 0.98 -12.44 -2.70
N VAL A 69 0.48 -13.37 -1.90
CA VAL A 69 -0.85 -13.94 -2.11
C VAL A 69 -1.86 -12.93 -1.56
N MET A 70 -2.52 -12.22 -2.48
CA MET A 70 -3.48 -11.17 -2.16
C MET A 70 -4.91 -11.72 -2.16
N THR A 71 -5.61 -11.53 -1.04
CA THR A 71 -7.07 -11.70 -0.95
C THR A 71 -7.75 -10.33 -1.01
N ASP A 72 -9.03 -10.30 -1.39
CA ASP A 72 -9.83 -9.06 -1.44
C ASP A 72 -9.80 -8.29 -0.11
N THR A 73 -9.84 -9.02 1.01
CA THR A 73 -9.75 -8.42 2.36
C THR A 73 -8.42 -7.73 2.57
N MET A 74 -7.30 -8.37 2.18
CA MET A 74 -5.97 -7.80 2.29
C MET A 74 -5.81 -6.56 1.40
N GLU A 75 -6.33 -6.61 0.18
CA GLU A 75 -6.29 -5.48 -0.76
C GLU A 75 -7.09 -4.27 -0.23
N ARG A 76 -8.27 -4.50 0.34
CA ARG A 76 -9.09 -3.46 0.97
C ARG A 76 -8.38 -2.83 2.18
N LEU A 77 -7.80 -3.66 3.05
CA LEU A 77 -7.05 -3.18 4.22
C LEU A 77 -5.81 -2.37 3.81
N LEU A 78 -5.10 -2.81 2.78
CA LEU A 78 -3.94 -2.11 2.25
C LEU A 78 -4.34 -0.78 1.59
N SER A 79 -5.42 -0.77 0.80
CA SER A 79 -5.98 0.44 0.19
C SER A 79 -6.42 1.47 1.24
N GLY A 80 -7.06 1.02 2.32
CA GLY A 80 -7.42 1.89 3.45
C GLY A 80 -6.19 2.44 4.18
N THR A 81 -5.19 1.59 4.42
CA THR A 81 -3.91 1.98 5.04
C THR A 81 -3.20 3.04 4.19
N TYR A 82 -3.06 2.80 2.90
CA TYR A 82 -2.46 3.72 1.94
C TYR A 82 -3.18 5.07 1.94
N THR A 83 -4.51 5.06 1.84
CA THR A 83 -5.33 6.28 1.83
C THR A 83 -5.14 7.10 3.10
N ARG A 84 -5.08 6.45 4.27
CA ARG A 84 -4.83 7.11 5.56
C ARG A 84 -3.43 7.73 5.61
N MET A 85 -2.41 7.01 5.14
CA MET A 85 -1.04 7.51 5.08
C MET A 85 -0.90 8.70 4.12
N LEU A 86 -1.53 8.63 2.94
CA LEU A 86 -1.54 9.71 1.96
C LEU A 86 -2.20 10.98 2.51
N ARG A 87 -3.33 10.83 3.22
CA ARG A 87 -4.01 11.95 3.88
C ARG A 87 -3.13 12.64 4.91
N LYS A 88 -2.38 11.84 5.68
CA LYS A 88 -1.39 12.35 6.65
C LYS A 88 -0.22 13.05 5.97
N ALA A 89 0.31 12.50 4.87
CA ALA A 89 1.39 13.12 4.11
C ALA A 89 0.99 14.48 3.50
N LEU A 90 -0.28 14.62 3.11
CA LEU A 90 -0.84 15.88 2.62
C LEU A 90 -1.30 16.82 3.74
N ASN A 91 -1.17 16.42 5.00
CA ASN A 91 -1.58 17.17 6.18
C ASN A 91 -3.05 17.65 6.11
N ILE A 92 -3.94 16.80 5.57
CA ILE A 92 -5.36 17.10 5.43
C ILE A 92 -6.08 16.79 6.75
N HIS A 93 -6.72 17.80 7.32
CA HIS A 93 -7.53 17.66 8.52
C HIS A 93 -8.82 16.87 8.24
N TRP A 94 -9.37 16.20 9.25
CA TRP A 94 -10.57 15.37 9.09
C TRP A 94 -11.80 16.20 8.68
N SER A 95 -11.88 17.46 9.12
CA SER A 95 -12.98 18.37 8.80
C SER A 95 -12.97 18.91 7.36
N ALA A 96 -11.91 18.64 6.58
CA ALA A 96 -11.82 19.13 5.21
C ALA A 96 -12.75 18.39 4.24
N HIS A 97 -13.40 17.29 4.68
CA HIS A 97 -14.30 16.46 3.88
C HIS A 97 -13.77 16.03 2.50
N THR A 98 -12.44 16.07 2.31
CA THR A 98 -11.79 15.78 1.02
C THR A 98 -12.13 14.37 0.56
N THR A 99 -12.67 14.29 -0.64
CA THR A 99 -13.04 13.02 -1.26
C THR A 99 -11.81 12.20 -1.62
N ASN A 100 -11.98 10.89 -1.80
CA ASN A 100 -10.88 10.03 -2.24
C ASN A 100 -10.40 10.37 -3.66
N ASN A 101 -11.23 11.00 -4.49
CA ASN A 101 -10.85 11.41 -5.85
C ASN A 101 -9.93 12.63 -5.80
N GLU A 102 -10.29 13.66 -5.04
CA GLU A 102 -9.45 14.85 -4.84
C GLU A 102 -8.13 14.51 -4.15
N LEU A 103 -8.19 13.65 -3.11
CA LEU A 103 -7.02 13.23 -2.36
C LEU A 103 -5.93 12.64 -3.26
N TYR A 104 -6.32 11.72 -4.16
CA TYR A 104 -5.40 11.07 -5.07
C TYR A 104 -5.05 11.97 -6.26
N GLY A 105 -6.04 12.65 -6.84
CA GLY A 105 -5.87 13.41 -8.09
C GLY A 105 -5.36 12.49 -9.20
N LYS A 106 -4.18 12.78 -9.74
CA LYS A 106 -3.54 11.98 -10.80
C LYS A 106 -2.86 10.70 -10.29
N LEU A 107 -2.76 10.50 -8.97
CA LEU A 107 -2.08 9.35 -8.40
C LEU A 107 -2.94 8.08 -8.57
N PRO A 108 -2.43 7.00 -9.18
CA PRO A 108 -3.17 5.74 -9.27
C PRO A 108 -3.47 5.17 -7.89
N ARG A 109 -4.57 4.40 -7.80
CA ARG A 109 -4.89 3.65 -6.58
C ARG A 109 -3.83 2.58 -6.32
N VAL A 110 -3.60 2.26 -5.05
CA VAL A 110 -2.55 1.30 -4.68
C VAL A 110 -2.79 -0.10 -5.25
N HIS A 111 -4.05 -0.55 -5.32
CA HIS A 111 -4.37 -1.85 -5.93
C HIS A 111 -3.98 -1.91 -7.40
N MET A 112 -4.19 -0.83 -8.16
CA MET A 112 -3.78 -0.76 -9.56
C MET A 112 -2.27 -0.88 -9.71
N LYS A 113 -1.50 -0.21 -8.83
CA LYS A 113 -0.04 -0.30 -8.81
C LYS A 113 0.47 -1.71 -8.48
N ILE A 114 -0.17 -2.37 -7.52
CA ILE A 114 0.19 -3.75 -7.15
C ILE A 114 -0.15 -4.70 -8.29
N ALA A 115 -1.32 -4.56 -8.91
CA ALA A 115 -1.72 -5.35 -10.07
C ALA A 115 -0.72 -5.18 -11.22
N GLU A 116 -0.33 -3.96 -11.55
CA GLU A 116 0.66 -3.65 -12.59
C GLU A 116 2.03 -4.30 -12.32
N ARG A 117 2.52 -4.25 -11.07
CA ARG A 117 3.80 -4.88 -10.70
C ARG A 117 3.74 -6.40 -10.78
N ARG A 118 2.63 -7.00 -10.36
CA ARG A 118 2.40 -8.44 -10.44
C ARG A 118 2.31 -8.92 -11.90
N LEU A 119 1.64 -8.14 -12.76
CA LEU A 119 1.53 -8.43 -14.19
C LEU A 119 2.90 -8.33 -14.89
N HIS A 120 3.71 -7.32 -14.57
CA HIS A 120 5.07 -7.24 -15.11
C HIS A 120 5.90 -8.48 -14.77
N LEU A 121 5.85 -8.98 -13.52
CA LEU A 121 6.57 -10.20 -13.14
C LEU A 121 6.10 -11.41 -13.95
N ALA A 122 4.79 -11.55 -14.18
CA ALA A 122 4.23 -12.66 -14.97
C ALA A 122 4.64 -12.61 -16.45
N GLY A 123 4.87 -11.42 -17.02
CA GLY A 123 5.31 -11.23 -18.41
C GLY A 123 6.83 -11.39 -18.64
N HIS A 124 7.61 -11.54 -17.58
CA HIS A 124 9.07 -11.76 -17.65
C HIS A 124 9.47 -13.26 -17.53
N CYS A 125 8.49 -14.17 -17.43
CA CYS A 125 8.70 -15.62 -17.39
C CYS A 125 8.54 -16.26 -18.78
#